data_AF-A0A520GJL3-F1
#
_entry.id   AF-A0A520GJL3-F1
#
_cell.length_a   1.000
_cell.length_b   1.000
_cell.length_c   1.000
_cell.angle_alpha   90.00
_cell.angle_beta   90.00
_cell.angle_gamma   90.00
#
_symmetry.space_group_name_H-M   'P 1'
#
loop_
_entity.id
_entity.type
_entity.pdbx_description
1 polymer ?
#
loop_
_entity_poly.entity_id
_entity_poly.type
_entity_poly.pdbx_seq_one_letter_code
_entity_poly.pdbx_strand_id
1 'polypeptide(L)' 'MENEDDDPVGIDQLAEFTKAAIAAGLIRAGDPLDQNLIDYAHAVAELCAGIGDHYQDRDTGCRGGDEIRAVYGRS' A
#
# COMPACT_ATOMS: atom_id res chain seq x y z
N MET A 1 11.09 -13.26 -26.16
CA MET A 1 11.36 -12.06 -25.36
C MET A 1 10.15 -11.91 -24.49
N GLU A 2 10.31 -12.12 -23.18
CA GLU A 2 9.30 -11.67 -22.22
C GLU A 2 9.21 -10.14 -22.34
N ASN A 3 7.99 -9.61 -22.31
CA ASN A 3 7.76 -8.18 -22.37
C ASN A 3 7.87 -7.67 -20.92
N GLU A 4 8.95 -6.96 -20.60
CA GLU A 4 9.19 -6.38 -19.26
C GLU A 4 8.09 -5.38 -18.83
N ASP A 5 7.24 -4.94 -19.77
CA ASP A 5 6.05 -4.10 -19.50
C ASP A 5 4.85 -4.86 -18.92
N ASP A 6 4.87 -6.21 -18.93
CA ASP A 6 3.79 -7.06 -18.38
C ASP A 6 4.06 -7.46 -16.91
N ASP A 7 5.22 -7.09 -16.37
CA ASP A 7 5.47 -7.13 -14.93
C ASP A 7 4.63 -6.02 -14.28
N PRO A 8 3.77 -6.31 -13.29
CA PRO A 8 3.00 -5.27 -12.64
C PRO A 8 3.96 -4.24 -12.03
N VAL A 9 4.05 -3.08 -12.67
CA VAL A 9 4.76 -1.89 -12.20
C VAL A 9 4.07 -1.39 -10.93
N GLY A 10 4.41 -2.00 -9.79
CA GLY A 10 3.93 -1.63 -8.47
C GLY A 10 2.44 -1.89 -8.25
N ILE A 11 2.06 -1.95 -6.98
CA ILE A 11 0.64 -1.93 -6.60
C ILE A 11 0.12 -0.50 -6.81
N ASP A 12 -1.01 -0.35 -7.53
CA ASP A 12 -1.76 0.90 -7.55
C ASP A 12 -2.41 1.11 -6.19
N GLN A 13 -1.67 1.77 -5.29
CA GLN A 13 -2.08 2.08 -3.93
C GLN A 13 -3.45 2.77 -3.87
N LEU A 14 -3.70 3.70 -4.80
CA LEU A 14 -4.92 4.48 -4.81
C LEU A 14 -6.14 3.61 -5.16
N ALA A 15 -5.97 2.69 -6.11
CA ALA A 15 -6.99 1.70 -6.43
C ALA A 15 -7.29 0.78 -5.23
N GLU A 16 -6.26 0.32 -4.51
CA GLU A 16 -6.44 -0.53 -3.31
C GLU A 16 -7.10 0.23 -2.16
N PHE A 17 -6.70 1.48 -1.90
CA PHE A 17 -7.36 2.32 -0.88
C PHE A 17 -8.81 2.60 -1.24
N THR A 18 -9.11 2.82 -2.53
CA THR A 18 -10.48 3.01 -3.01
C THR A 18 -11.33 1.76 -2.79
N LYS A 19 -10.81 0.56 -3.11
CA LYS A 19 -11.49 -0.72 -2.82
C LYS A 19 -11.75 -0.90 -1.33
N ALA A 20 -10.78 -0.60 -0.48
CA ALA A 20 -10.92 -0.68 0.97
C ALA A 20 -11.99 0.30 1.50
N ALA A 21 -12.01 1.54 1.00
CA ALA A 21 -13.00 2.54 1.40
C ALA A 21 -14.42 2.16 0.97
N ILE A 22 -14.59 1.57 -0.22
CA ILE A 22 -15.88 1.02 -0.68
C ILE A 22 -16.32 -0.13 0.22
N ALA A 23 -15.42 -1.08 0.51
CA ALA A 23 -15.72 -2.23 1.36
C ALA A 23 -16.12 -1.82 2.80
N ALA A 24 -15.54 -0.72 3.31
CA ALA A 24 -15.87 -0.13 4.60
C ALA A 24 -17.15 0.74 4.57
N GLY A 25 -17.75 0.98 3.40
CA GLY A 25 -18.94 1.81 3.23
C GLY A 25 -18.68 3.32 3.40
N LEU A 26 -17.43 3.76 3.28
CA LEU A 26 -17.05 5.17 3.40
C LEU A 26 -17.39 5.96 2.12
N ILE A 27 -17.29 5.30 0.97
CA ILE A 27 -17.63 5.84 -0.36
C ILE A 27 -18.39 4.79 -1.18
N ARG A 28 -19.05 5.20 -2.28
CA ARG A 28 -19.64 4.28 -3.26
C ARG A 28 -18.68 4.02 -4.42
N ALA A 29 -18.96 2.96 -5.18
CA ALA A 29 -18.23 2.68 -6.42
C ALA A 29 -18.40 3.85 -7.41
N GLY A 30 -17.27 4.38 -7.89
CA GLY A 30 -17.22 5.55 -8.78
C GLY A 30 -17.11 6.90 -8.07
N ASP A 31 -17.29 6.95 -6.75
CA ASP A 31 -16.97 8.16 -5.98
C ASP A 31 -15.44 8.34 -5.91
N PRO A 32 -14.93 9.58 -6.00
CA PRO A 32 -13.51 9.83 -5.80
C PRO A 32 -13.13 9.61 -4.33
N LEU A 33 -11.91 9.15 -4.09
CA LEU A 33 -11.34 9.06 -2.75
C LEU A 33 -10.82 10.43 -2.33
N ASP A 34 -11.29 10.95 -1.19
CA ASP A 34 -10.82 12.25 -0.69
C ASP A 34 -9.43 12.18 -0.07
N GLN A 35 -8.72 13.32 -0.06
CA GLN A 35 -7.34 13.39 0.42
C GLN A 35 -7.19 13.01 1.90
N ASN A 36 -8.20 13.25 2.76
CA ASN A 36 -8.10 12.87 4.18
C ASN A 36 -8.15 11.35 4.35
N LEU A 37 -8.95 10.64 3.55
CA LEU A 37 -8.96 9.18 3.53
C LEU A 37 -7.65 8.60 3.00
N ILE A 38 -7.06 9.21 1.97
CA ILE A 38 -5.73 8.83 1.46
C ILE A 38 -4.67 9.02 2.55
N ASP A 39 -4.66 10.18 3.21
CA ASP A 39 -3.70 10.49 4.27
C ASP A 39 -3.85 9.53 5.46
N TYR A 40 -5.09 9.19 5.82
CA TYR A 40 -5.39 8.20 6.86
C TYR A 40 -4.91 6.79 6.46
N ALA A 41 -5.15 6.37 5.22
CA ALA A 41 -4.69 5.06 4.74
C ALA A 41 -3.16 4.93 4.79
N HIS A 42 -2.43 5.98 4.39
CA HIS A 42 -0.97 6.01 4.54
C HIS A 42 -0.52 5.96 6.01
N ALA A 43 -1.21 6.66 6.91
CA ALA A 43 -0.87 6.60 8.34
C ALA A 43 -1.07 5.18 8.91
N VAL A 44 -2.12 4.48 8.50
CA VAL A 44 -2.33 3.07 8.87
C VAL A 44 -1.24 2.18 8.28
N ALA A 45 -0.86 2.37 7.02
CA ALA A 45 0.23 1.63 6.39
C ALA A 45 1.56 1.83 7.15
N GLU A 46 1.85 3.05 7.59
CA GLU A 46 3.05 3.36 8.38
C GLU A 46 3.03 2.68 9.76
N LEU A 47 1.88 2.62 10.43
CA LEU A 47 1.73 1.88 11.69
C LEU A 47 2.02 0.38 11.51
N CYS A 48 1.52 -0.21 10.42
CA CYS A 48 1.80 -1.60 10.06
C CYS A 48 3.28 -1.79 9.73
N ALA A 49 3.90 -0.85 9.00
CA ALA A 49 5.32 -0.88 8.68
C ALA A 49 6.18 -0.84 9.95
N GLY A 50 5.80 -0.02 10.94
CA GLY A 50 6.48 0.02 12.25
C GLY A 50 6.48 -1.32 12.98
N ILE A 51 5.41 -2.11 12.87
CA ILE A 51 5.41 -3.50 13.38
C ILE A 51 6.38 -4.37 12.57
N GLY A 52 6.34 -4.23 11.25
CA GLY A 52 7.22 -4.94 10.31
C GLY A 52 8.70 -4.64 10.50
N ASP A 53 9.07 -3.47 11.02
CA ASP A 53 10.47 -3.07 11.28
C ASP A 53 11.18 -4.00 12.28
N HIS A 54 10.42 -4.73 13.10
CA HIS A 54 10.94 -5.72 14.05
C HIS A 54 11.20 -7.10 13.42
N TYR A 55 10.73 -7.33 12.20
CA TYR A 55 10.86 -8.61 11.50
C TYR A 55 11.78 -8.45 10.31
N GLN A 56 13.02 -8.91 10.49
CA GLN A 56 14.04 -8.92 9.45
C GLN A 56 14.10 -10.30 8.82
N ASP A 57 14.00 -10.35 7.49
CA ASP A 57 14.28 -11.54 6.72
C ASP A 57 15.78 -11.86 6.81
N ARG A 58 16.10 -13.13 7.10
CA ARG A 58 17.48 -13.55 7.40
C ARG A 58 18.37 -13.60 6.17
N ASP A 59 17.78 -13.82 4.99
CA ASP A 59 18.52 -14.08 3.77
C ASP A 59 18.76 -12.79 2.99
N THR A 60 17.78 -11.89 2.99
CA THR A 60 17.82 -10.60 2.29
C THR A 60 18.24 -9.44 3.19
N GLY A 61 18.04 -9.56 4.50
CA GLY A 61 18.21 -8.47 5.45
C GLY A 61 17.13 -7.38 5.35
N CYS A 62 16.14 -7.53 4.47
CA CYS A 62 15.01 -6.62 4.34
C CYS A 62 14.10 -6.73 5.56
N ARG A 63 13.54 -5.60 6.00
CA ARG A 63 12.52 -5.60 7.05
C ARG A 63 11.15 -5.63 6.44
N GLY A 64 10.20 -6.30 7.08
CA GLY A 64 8.81 -6.29 6.62
C GLY A 64 8.23 -4.87 6.53
N GLY A 65 8.73 -3.94 7.35
CA GLY A 65 8.36 -2.52 7.25
C GLY A 65 8.85 -1.83 5.98
N ASP A 66 10.02 -2.23 5.45
CA ASP A 66 10.53 -1.70 4.19
C ASP A 66 9.65 -2.17 3.02
N GLU A 67 9.20 -3.42 3.04
CA GLU A 67 8.29 -3.97 2.05
C GLU A 67 6.94 -3.26 2.05
N ILE A 68 6.35 -3.02 3.23
CA ILE A 68 5.09 -2.29 3.36
C ILE A 68 5.23 -0.86 2.83
N ARG A 69 6.33 -0.16 3.13
CA ARG A 69 6.57 1.20 2.62
C ARG A 69 6.84 1.23 1.12
N ALA A 70 7.51 0.22 0.58
CA ALA A 70 7.68 0.09 -0.87
C ALA A 70 6.34 -0.06 -1.59
N VAL A 71 5.38 -0.74 -0.95
CA VAL A 71 4.06 -1.01 -1.54
C VAL A 71 3.03 0.08 -1.26
N TYR A 72 2.96 0.64 -0.05
CA TYR A 72 1.89 1.55 0.42
C TYR A 72 2.41 2.88 1.02
N GLY A 73 3.72 3.12 0.98
CA GLY A 73 4.33 4.36 1.46
C GLY A 73 4.01 5.55 0.54
N ARG A 74 4.17 6.76 1.07
CA ARG A 74 4.09 7.98 0.26
C ARG A 74 5.28 8.05 -0.70
N SER A 75 5.01 8.33 -1.97
CA SER A 75 5.99 8.61 -3.02
C SER A 75 6.39 10.08 -3.09
#